data_AF-B3CUG0-F1
#
_entry.id   AF-B3CUG0-F1
#
_cell.length_a   1.000
_cell.length_b   1.000
_cell.length_c   1.000
_cell.angle_alpha   90.00
_cell.angle_beta   90.00
_cell.angle_gamma   90.00
#
_symmetry.space_group_name_H-M   'P 1'
#
loop_
_entity.id
_entity.type
_entity.pdbx_description
1 polymer ?
#
loop_
_entity_poly.entity_id
_entity_poly.type
_entity_poly.pdbx_seq_one_letter_code
_entity_poly.pdbx_strand_id
1 'polypeptide(L)'
;MHISRRFRENGTGLGDKAVNLNTKCRTVNGKKFVIRDSKMIHEKVKEIINAFFAKLGLSNRVNDISTVPQKHIGPTRIRSLINEVANENELRKEANLKIIKDDDVITDSITHYKSIFTKQDVEKAVKDIPDLTAREQLVQKVLSSNRILELYHDDGESSKYFTTIEVRNEETRIIRIANKINDQVYYNDIYNLKSDIEGLANVSEEQKQALRHMYYSTIALG
;
A
#
# COMPACT_ATOMS: atom_id res chain seq x y z
N MET A 1 21.31 34.63 -13.95
CA MET A 1 22.26 34.37 -15.04
C MET A 1 23.52 35.19 -14.77
N HIS A 2 24.63 34.57 -14.36
CA HIS A 2 25.85 35.34 -14.09
C HIS A 2 26.70 35.35 -15.36
N ILE A 3 26.82 36.52 -15.98
CA ILE A 3 27.50 36.66 -17.27
C ILE A 3 28.99 36.86 -16.98
N SER A 4 29.85 36.02 -17.54
CA SER A 4 31.30 36.12 -17.32
C SER A 4 31.95 37.31 -18.05
N ARG A 5 31.16 38.09 -18.78
CA ARG A 5 31.58 39.22 -19.62
C ARG A 5 30.74 40.44 -19.27
N ARG A 6 31.36 41.63 -19.28
CA ARG A 6 30.67 42.91 -19.05
C ARG A 6 29.78 43.23 -20.25
N PHE A 7 28.75 44.03 -20.06
CA PHE A 7 28.11 44.69 -21.19
C PHE A 7 29.03 45.78 -21.73
N ARG A 8 28.98 46.01 -23.04
CA ARG A 8 29.60 47.19 -23.67
C ARG A 8 28.86 48.45 -23.21
N GLU A 9 29.52 49.61 -23.25
CA GLU A 9 28.95 50.87 -22.75
C GLU A 9 27.62 51.26 -23.43
N ASN A 10 27.42 50.82 -24.67
CA ASN A 10 26.18 51.02 -25.42
C ASN A 10 25.05 50.02 -25.05
N GLY A 11 25.28 49.08 -24.13
CA GLY A 11 24.28 48.14 -23.60
C GLY A 11 23.78 47.06 -24.56
N THR A 12 24.14 47.11 -25.85
CA THR A 12 23.59 46.24 -26.91
C THR A 12 24.37 44.94 -27.13
N GLY A 13 25.47 44.72 -26.41
CA GLY A 13 26.26 43.50 -26.53
C GLY A 13 27.22 43.23 -25.38
N LEU A 14 27.81 42.03 -25.36
CA LEU A 14 28.82 41.64 -24.38
C LEU A 14 30.23 42.04 -24.85
N GLY A 15 30.99 42.64 -23.93
CA GLY A 15 32.37 43.07 -24.11
C GLY A 15 33.36 42.12 -23.44
N ASP A 16 34.39 42.70 -22.85
CA ASP A 16 35.49 41.96 -22.25
C ASP A 16 35.07 41.14 -21.04
N LYS A 17 35.86 40.08 -20.80
CA LYS A 17 35.66 39.21 -19.65
C LYS A 17 35.90 40.01 -18.37
N ALA A 18 35.02 39.89 -17.39
CA ALA A 18 35.10 40.65 -16.14
C ALA A 18 36.14 40.04 -15.18
N VAL A 19 37.41 39.96 -15.60
CA VAL A 19 38.49 39.21 -14.90
C VAL A 19 38.91 39.87 -13.58
N ASN A 20 38.64 41.17 -13.42
CA ASN A 20 38.95 41.96 -12.23
C ASN A 20 37.93 41.83 -11.08
N LEU A 21 36.80 41.12 -11.29
CA LEU A 21 35.95 40.69 -10.20
C LEU A 21 36.60 39.45 -9.58
N ASN A 22 37.32 39.64 -8.46
CA ASN A 22 38.11 38.65 -7.70
C ASN A 22 37.64 37.18 -7.87
N THR A 23 38.10 36.51 -8.92
CA THR A 23 37.83 35.09 -9.14
C THR A 23 39.16 34.35 -9.26
N LYS A 24 39.58 33.68 -8.18
CA LYS A 24 40.77 32.81 -8.21
C LYS A 24 40.55 31.74 -9.28
N CYS A 25 41.40 31.69 -10.30
CA CYS A 25 41.34 30.67 -11.34
C CYS A 25 42.33 29.54 -11.04
N ARG A 26 41.90 28.28 -11.16
CA ARG A 26 42.79 27.11 -11.04
C ARG A 26 42.78 26.32 -12.35
N THR A 27 43.95 25.84 -12.75
CA THR A 27 44.10 24.99 -13.94
C THR A 27 44.07 23.53 -13.52
N VAL A 28 43.17 22.73 -14.09
CA VAL A 28 43.15 21.27 -13.93
C VAL A 28 43.09 20.64 -15.33
N ASN A 29 44.01 19.72 -15.62
CA ASN A 29 44.19 19.09 -16.94
C ASN A 29 44.22 20.11 -18.10
N GLY A 30 45.01 21.17 -17.95
CA GLY A 30 45.21 22.19 -18.99
C GLY A 30 44.03 23.16 -19.21
N LYS A 31 42.86 22.94 -18.61
CA LYS A 31 41.71 23.86 -18.67
C LYS A 31 41.66 24.76 -17.43
N LYS A 32 41.54 26.07 -17.65
CA LYS A 32 41.38 27.07 -16.59
C LYS A 32 39.93 27.13 -16.13
N PHE A 33 39.69 26.82 -14.85
CA PHE A 33 38.37 26.91 -14.21
C PHE A 33 38.31 28.11 -13.26
N VAL A 34 37.19 28.82 -13.29
CA VAL A 34 36.88 29.93 -12.39
C VAL A 34 36.36 29.33 -11.07
N ILE A 35 37.07 29.52 -9.96
CA ILE A 35 36.55 29.17 -8.64
C ILE A 35 35.49 30.24 -8.31
N ARG A 36 34.22 29.86 -8.33
CA ARG A 36 33.11 30.76 -7.96
C ARG A 36 33.18 31.07 -6.47
N ASP A 37 32.84 32.31 -6.08
CA ASP A 37 32.60 32.82 -4.72
C ASP A 37 31.42 32.11 -4.02
N SER A 38 31.43 30.78 -4.04
CA SER A 38 30.35 29.93 -3.56
C SER A 38 30.18 30.04 -2.04
N LYS A 39 31.22 30.38 -1.28
CA LYS A 39 31.08 30.42 0.18
C LYS A 39 30.16 31.54 0.70
N MET A 40 29.98 32.67 0.01
CA MET A 40 29.20 33.80 0.54
C MET A 40 27.78 33.98 -0.02
N ILE A 41 27.47 33.40 -1.18
CA ILE A 41 26.14 33.58 -1.80
C ILE A 41 25.08 32.75 -1.07
N HIS A 42 25.43 31.52 -0.67
CA HIS A 42 24.48 30.61 -0.04
C HIS A 42 23.97 31.14 1.30
N GLU A 43 24.84 31.72 2.12
CA GLU A 43 24.48 32.35 3.40
C GLU A 43 23.59 33.58 3.19
N LYS A 44 23.98 34.50 2.30
CA LYS A 44 23.18 35.70 1.99
C LYS A 44 21.80 35.36 1.43
N VAL A 45 21.70 34.35 0.57
CA VAL A 45 20.43 33.92 -0.01
C VAL A 45 19.55 33.21 1.02
N LYS A 46 20.15 32.43 1.95
CA LYS A 46 19.43 31.80 3.07
C LYS A 46 18.71 32.85 3.91
N GLU A 47 19.41 33.94 4.28
CA GLU A 47 18.84 35.04 5.08
C GLU A 47 17.67 35.72 4.35
N ILE A 48 17.83 36.05 3.07
CA ILE A 48 16.78 36.69 2.26
C ILE A 48 15.52 35.81 2.18
N ILE A 49 15.69 34.51 1.92
CA ILE A 49 14.57 33.57 1.79
C ILE A 49 13.85 33.41 3.14
N ASN A 50 14.61 33.27 4.24
CA ASN A 50 14.02 33.14 5.57
C ASN A 50 13.25 34.40 5.98
N ALA A 51 13.76 35.60 5.65
CA ALA A 51 13.05 36.86 5.87
C ALA A 51 11.75 36.94 5.05
N PHE A 52 11.77 36.44 3.82
CA PHE A 52 10.58 36.36 2.97
C PHE A 52 9.52 35.40 3.54
N PHE A 53 9.93 34.22 4.04
CA PHE A 53 9.01 33.30 4.72
C PHE A 53 8.42 33.89 5.99
N ALA A 54 9.21 34.63 6.78
CA ALA A 54 8.72 35.33 7.96
C ALA A 54 7.67 36.40 7.60
N LYS A 55 7.90 37.16 6.52
CA LYS A 55 6.93 38.14 6.01
C LYS A 55 5.61 37.50 5.59
N LEU A 56 5.63 36.26 5.10
CA LEU A 56 4.45 35.49 4.73
C LEU A 56 3.81 34.72 5.90
N GLY A 57 4.33 34.83 7.12
CA GLY A 57 3.83 34.10 8.29
C GLY A 57 4.12 32.60 8.28
N LEU A 58 5.02 32.14 7.41
CA LEU A 58 5.38 30.73 7.29
C LEU A 58 6.45 30.36 8.32
N SER A 59 6.32 29.19 8.94
CA SER A 59 7.28 28.66 9.92
C SER A 59 8.51 28.01 9.28
N ASN A 60 8.47 27.73 7.97
CA ASN A 60 9.57 27.10 7.23
C ASN A 60 10.84 27.94 7.25
N ARG A 61 12.00 27.28 7.43
CA ARG A 61 13.33 27.91 7.32
C ARG A 61 14.24 27.06 6.45
N VAL A 62 15.14 27.71 5.73
CA VAL A 62 16.20 27.04 4.97
C VAL A 62 17.22 26.50 5.98
N ASN A 63 17.45 25.18 5.94
CA ASN A 63 18.40 24.50 6.81
C ASN A 63 19.85 24.91 6.50
N ASP A 64 20.72 24.80 7.51
CA ASP A 64 22.16 24.92 7.31
C ASP A 64 22.70 23.83 6.38
N ILE A 65 23.81 24.15 5.71
CA ILE A 65 24.50 23.18 4.85
C ILE A 65 25.02 22.07 5.76
N SER A 66 24.42 20.88 5.66
CA SER A 66 24.85 19.72 6.44
C SER A 66 26.28 19.35 6.08
N THR A 67 27.13 19.14 7.09
CA THR A 67 28.51 18.68 6.94
C THR A 67 28.58 17.21 6.51
N VAL A 68 27.49 16.46 6.70
CA VAL A 68 27.38 15.04 6.38
C VAL A 68 26.64 14.87 5.05
N PRO A 69 27.24 14.24 4.03
CA PRO A 69 26.54 14.00 2.77
C PRO A 69 25.38 13.03 3.01
N GLN A 70 24.16 13.53 2.93
CA GLN A 70 22.98 12.67 2.91
C GLN A 70 23.01 11.79 1.66
N LYS A 71 22.66 10.51 1.82
CA LYS A 71 22.61 9.55 0.71
C LYS A 71 21.46 9.91 -0.22
N HIS A 72 21.76 10.66 -1.28
CA HIS A 72 20.81 10.85 -2.38
C HIS A 72 20.53 9.49 -3.03
N ILE A 73 19.26 9.08 -3.02
CA ILE A 73 18.79 7.90 -3.75
C ILE A 73 18.48 8.37 -5.16
N GLY A 74 19.48 8.26 -6.03
CA GLY A 74 19.34 8.66 -7.44
C GLY A 74 18.45 7.69 -8.23
N PRO A 75 17.93 8.12 -9.38
CA PRO A 75 17.05 7.34 -10.26
C PRO A 75 17.59 5.94 -10.61
N THR A 76 18.91 5.76 -10.64
CA THR A 76 19.57 4.48 -10.95
C THR A 76 19.33 3.40 -9.89
N ARG A 77 19.36 3.75 -8.60
CA ARG A 77 19.08 2.77 -7.51
C ARG A 77 17.59 2.45 -7.39
N ILE A 78 16.74 3.41 -7.72
CA ILE A 78 15.29 3.16 -7.81
C ILE A 78 15.02 2.20 -8.97
N ARG A 79 15.68 2.40 -10.12
CA ARG A 79 15.58 1.48 -11.26
C ARG A 79 16.09 0.07 -10.94
N SER A 80 17.18 -0.09 -10.18
CA SER A 80 17.65 -1.43 -9.82
C SER A 80 16.65 -2.18 -8.94
N LEU A 81 16.03 -1.50 -7.97
CA LEU A 81 14.97 -2.08 -7.14
C LEU A 81 13.72 -2.43 -7.96
N ILE A 82 13.33 -1.56 -8.90
CA ILE A 82 12.20 -1.83 -9.81
C ILE A 82 12.49 -3.05 -10.70
N ASN A 83 13.71 -3.16 -11.23
CA ASN A 83 14.10 -4.29 -12.07
C ASN A 83 14.16 -5.61 -11.28
N GLU A 84 14.62 -5.56 -10.03
CA GLU A 84 14.62 -6.72 -9.14
C GLU A 84 13.20 -7.21 -8.85
N VAL A 85 12.30 -6.29 -8.48
CA VAL A 85 10.86 -6.60 -8.29
C VAL A 85 10.22 -7.11 -9.58
N ALA A 86 10.58 -6.56 -10.75
CA ALA A 86 10.09 -7.04 -12.04
C ALA A 86 10.55 -8.47 -12.31
N ASN A 87 11.83 -8.78 -12.07
CA ASN A 87 12.39 -10.12 -12.25
C ASN A 87 11.75 -11.14 -11.29
N GLU A 88 11.54 -10.78 -10.01
CA GLU A 88 10.80 -11.63 -9.09
C GLU A 88 9.37 -11.91 -9.57
N ASN A 89 8.70 -10.90 -10.12
CA ASN A 89 7.36 -11.07 -10.66
C ASN A 89 7.34 -11.96 -11.90
N GLU A 90 8.36 -11.90 -12.76
CA GLU A 90 8.52 -12.83 -13.89
C GLU A 90 8.73 -14.26 -13.40
N LEU A 91 9.61 -14.49 -12.42
CA LEU A 91 9.82 -15.80 -11.80
C LEU A 91 8.53 -16.36 -11.17
N ARG A 92 7.75 -15.51 -10.48
CA ARG A 92 6.43 -15.89 -9.93
C ARG A 92 5.44 -16.26 -11.03
N LYS A 93 5.40 -15.51 -12.14
CA LYS A 93 4.56 -15.83 -13.30
C LYS A 93 4.94 -17.16 -13.92
N GLU A 94 6.23 -17.40 -14.13
CA GLU A 94 6.73 -18.67 -14.69
C GLU A 94 6.40 -19.87 -13.78
N ALA A 95 6.54 -19.70 -12.46
CA ALA A 95 6.16 -20.72 -11.49
C ALA A 95 4.65 -20.99 -11.55
N ASN A 96 3.81 -19.94 -11.56
CA ASN A 96 2.36 -20.07 -11.67
C ASN A 96 1.96 -20.78 -12.98
N LEU A 97 2.55 -20.41 -14.12
CA LEU A 97 2.25 -21.04 -15.41
C LEU A 97 2.56 -22.54 -15.47
N LYS A 98 3.56 -23.00 -14.69
CA LYS A 98 3.87 -24.44 -14.60
C LYS A 98 2.82 -25.23 -13.80
N ILE A 99 2.10 -24.57 -12.90
CA ILE A 99 1.11 -25.19 -12.00
C ILE A 99 -0.32 -25.04 -12.56
N ILE A 100 -0.62 -23.95 -13.27
CA ILE A 100 -1.93 -23.65 -13.87
C ILE A 100 -2.17 -24.54 -15.11
N LYS A 101 -2.46 -25.81 -14.88
CA LYS A 101 -3.07 -26.72 -15.88
C LYS A 101 -4.29 -27.45 -15.34
N ASP A 102 -4.53 -27.32 -14.04
CA ASP A 102 -5.56 -28.03 -13.30
C ASP A 102 -6.63 -27.03 -12.82
N ASP A 103 -7.89 -27.37 -13.02
CA ASP A 103 -9.05 -26.62 -12.58
C ASP A 103 -9.17 -26.57 -11.05
N ASP A 104 -8.71 -27.62 -10.35
CA ASP A 104 -8.69 -27.63 -8.88
C ASP A 104 -7.71 -26.61 -8.33
N VAL A 105 -6.50 -26.53 -8.89
CA VAL A 105 -5.48 -25.54 -8.48
C VAL A 105 -5.99 -24.12 -8.67
N ILE A 106 -6.66 -23.85 -9.80
CA ILE A 106 -7.22 -22.52 -10.06
C ILE A 106 -8.29 -22.20 -9.02
N THR A 107 -9.20 -23.15 -8.78
CA THR A 107 -10.28 -23.01 -7.79
C THR A 107 -9.72 -22.74 -6.40
N ASP A 108 -8.72 -23.51 -5.96
CA ASP A 108 -8.06 -23.35 -4.66
C ASP A 108 -7.37 -21.98 -4.54
N SER A 109 -6.70 -21.53 -5.61
CA SER A 109 -6.02 -20.23 -5.62
C SER A 109 -6.98 -19.05 -5.48
N ILE A 110 -8.17 -19.15 -6.08
CA ILE A 110 -9.20 -18.11 -5.99
C ILE A 110 -9.86 -18.16 -4.61
N THR A 111 -10.25 -19.35 -4.16
CA THR A 111 -10.97 -19.55 -2.89
C THR A 111 -10.14 -19.24 -1.67
N HIS A 112 -8.82 -19.38 -1.75
CA HIS A 112 -7.90 -18.97 -0.68
C HIS A 112 -8.06 -17.49 -0.29
N TYR A 113 -8.37 -16.61 -1.26
CA TYR A 113 -8.53 -15.18 -1.03
C TYR A 113 -9.99 -14.72 -1.08
N LYS A 114 -10.89 -15.49 -1.71
CA LYS A 114 -12.28 -15.09 -1.97
C LYS A 114 -13.24 -16.27 -1.79
N SER A 115 -14.10 -16.20 -0.78
CA SER A 115 -15.19 -17.16 -0.58
C SER A 115 -16.27 -17.09 -1.68
N ILE A 116 -16.44 -15.92 -2.29
CA ILE A 116 -17.36 -15.67 -3.41
C ILE A 116 -16.59 -14.98 -4.53
N PHE A 117 -16.75 -15.43 -5.77
CA PHE A 117 -16.01 -14.93 -6.91
C PHE A 117 -16.88 -14.89 -8.18
N THR A 118 -16.35 -14.23 -9.21
CA THR A 118 -17.02 -14.06 -10.51
C THR A 118 -16.27 -14.80 -11.62
N LYS A 119 -16.89 -14.97 -12.79
CA LYS A 119 -16.20 -15.45 -14.00
C LYS A 119 -14.94 -14.63 -14.32
N GLN A 120 -14.98 -13.31 -14.11
CA GLN A 120 -13.82 -12.44 -14.34
C GLN A 120 -12.64 -12.74 -13.41
N ASP A 121 -12.90 -13.23 -12.19
CA ASP A 121 -11.85 -13.65 -11.27
C ASP A 121 -11.14 -14.90 -11.79
N VAL A 122 -11.89 -15.85 -12.36
CA VAL A 122 -11.32 -17.03 -13.05
C VAL A 122 -10.49 -16.60 -14.25
N GLU A 123 -11.01 -15.72 -15.11
CA GLU A 123 -10.29 -15.18 -16.27
C GLU A 123 -8.99 -14.48 -15.86
N LYS A 124 -9.00 -13.74 -14.75
CA LYS A 124 -7.80 -13.10 -14.19
C LYS A 124 -6.77 -14.10 -13.68
N ALA A 125 -7.21 -15.21 -13.10
CA ALA A 125 -6.31 -16.26 -12.61
C ALA A 125 -5.53 -16.93 -13.76
N VAL A 126 -6.14 -17.03 -14.94
CA VAL A 126 -5.54 -17.65 -16.13
C VAL A 126 -5.00 -16.65 -17.16
N LYS A 127 -4.94 -15.35 -16.83
CA LYS A 127 -4.61 -14.28 -17.78
C LYS A 127 -3.23 -14.42 -18.43
N ASP A 128 -2.29 -15.02 -17.71
CA ASP A 128 -0.89 -15.12 -18.13
C ASP A 128 -0.68 -16.31 -19.11
N ILE A 129 -1.71 -17.15 -19.33
CA ILE A 129 -1.68 -18.21 -20.35
C ILE A 129 -1.71 -17.56 -21.75
N PRO A 130 -0.72 -17.84 -22.62
CA PRO A 130 -0.60 -17.18 -23.91
C PRO A 130 -1.66 -17.63 -24.94
N ASP A 131 -2.09 -18.88 -24.88
CA ASP A 131 -3.13 -19.41 -25.78
C ASP A 131 -4.52 -19.02 -25.31
N LEU A 132 -5.19 -18.17 -26.11
CA LEU A 132 -6.53 -17.68 -25.86
C LEU A 132 -7.56 -18.81 -25.81
N THR A 133 -7.45 -19.81 -26.70
CA THR A 133 -8.40 -20.91 -26.78
C THR A 133 -8.25 -21.84 -25.58
N ALA A 134 -7.02 -22.19 -25.21
CA ALA A 134 -6.77 -22.97 -23.99
C ALA A 134 -7.27 -22.24 -22.74
N ARG A 135 -7.11 -20.91 -22.68
CA ARG A 135 -7.60 -20.08 -21.57
C ARG A 135 -9.12 -20.15 -21.46
N GLU A 136 -9.84 -19.97 -22.56
CA GLU A 136 -11.30 -20.05 -22.58
C GLU A 136 -11.81 -21.44 -22.20
N GLN A 137 -11.17 -22.50 -22.72
CA GLN A 137 -11.49 -23.87 -22.34
C GLN A 137 -11.28 -24.13 -20.84
N LEU A 138 -10.20 -23.60 -20.27
CA LEU A 138 -9.90 -23.77 -18.85
C LEU A 138 -10.87 -23.01 -17.95
N VAL A 139 -11.26 -21.78 -18.34
CA VAL A 139 -12.32 -21.03 -17.63
C VAL A 139 -13.64 -21.80 -17.64
N GLN A 140 -14.03 -22.34 -18.80
CA GLN A 140 -15.25 -23.15 -18.89
C GLN A 140 -15.17 -24.42 -18.06
N LYS A 141 -14.01 -25.08 -18.06
CA LYS A 141 -13.77 -26.29 -17.25
C LYS A 141 -13.94 -25.99 -15.75
N VAL A 142 -13.32 -24.91 -15.26
CA VAL A 142 -13.44 -24.48 -13.86
C VAL A 142 -14.90 -24.20 -13.50
N LEU A 143 -15.60 -23.39 -14.30
CA LEU A 143 -16.99 -23.00 -14.01
C LEU A 143 -17.99 -24.17 -14.12
N SER A 144 -17.66 -25.19 -14.91
CA SER A 144 -18.48 -26.41 -15.06
C SER A 144 -18.08 -27.52 -14.09
N SER A 145 -17.12 -27.28 -13.20
CA SER A 145 -16.68 -28.25 -12.21
C SER A 145 -17.77 -28.50 -11.18
N ASN A 146 -17.89 -29.75 -10.74
CA ASN A 146 -18.85 -30.16 -9.71
C ASN A 146 -18.58 -29.51 -8.34
N ARG A 147 -17.36 -28.99 -8.10
CA ARG A 147 -17.03 -28.23 -6.89
C ARG A 147 -17.66 -26.84 -6.87
N ILE A 148 -17.97 -26.27 -8.03
CA ILE A 148 -18.48 -24.91 -8.14
C ILE A 148 -19.99 -24.88 -7.97
N LEU A 149 -20.46 -23.93 -7.19
CA LEU A 149 -21.87 -23.62 -6.99
C LEU A 149 -22.14 -22.22 -7.51
N GLU A 150 -23.06 -22.10 -8.46
CA GLU A 150 -23.60 -20.81 -8.87
C GLU A 150 -24.58 -20.30 -7.80
N LEU A 151 -24.46 -19.03 -7.46
CA LEU A 151 -25.32 -18.37 -6.50
C LEU A 151 -26.49 -17.70 -7.21
N TYR A 152 -27.67 -17.79 -6.60
CA TYR A 152 -28.91 -17.21 -7.10
C TYR A 152 -29.46 -16.22 -6.08
N HIS A 153 -30.20 -15.24 -6.58
CA HIS A 153 -31.02 -14.35 -5.77
C HIS A 153 -32.25 -15.11 -5.23
N ASP A 154 -32.95 -14.51 -4.27
CA ASP A 154 -34.11 -15.13 -3.62
C ASP A 154 -35.28 -15.38 -4.60
N ASP A 155 -35.33 -14.62 -5.69
CA ASP A 155 -36.28 -14.76 -6.80
C ASP A 155 -35.89 -15.86 -7.80
N GLY A 156 -34.74 -16.51 -7.61
CA GLY A 156 -34.20 -17.54 -8.48
C GLY A 156 -33.40 -17.01 -9.67
N GLU A 157 -33.18 -15.70 -9.79
CA GLU A 157 -32.32 -15.15 -10.84
C GLU A 157 -30.83 -15.42 -10.55
N SER A 158 -30.05 -15.70 -11.60
CA SER A 158 -28.60 -15.89 -11.45
C SER A 158 -27.95 -14.60 -10.96
N SER A 159 -27.21 -14.70 -9.87
CA SER A 159 -26.45 -13.58 -9.33
C SER A 159 -25.13 -13.33 -10.08
N LYS A 160 -24.74 -14.26 -10.98
CA LYS A 160 -23.43 -14.30 -11.67
C LYS A 160 -22.22 -14.47 -10.75
N TYR A 161 -22.47 -14.73 -9.47
CA TYR A 161 -21.46 -15.09 -8.49
C TYR A 161 -21.40 -16.59 -8.31
N PHE A 162 -20.22 -17.06 -7.92
CA PHE A 162 -19.91 -18.45 -7.71
C PHE A 162 -19.24 -18.60 -6.34
N THR A 163 -19.43 -19.76 -5.74
CA THR A 163 -18.70 -20.21 -4.56
C THR A 163 -18.34 -21.68 -4.74
N THR A 164 -17.74 -22.31 -3.73
CA THR A 164 -17.46 -23.75 -3.76
C THR A 164 -18.25 -24.50 -2.70
N ILE A 165 -18.39 -25.81 -2.92
CA ILE A 165 -19.01 -26.73 -1.95
C ILE A 165 -18.31 -26.64 -0.58
N GLU A 166 -16.98 -26.53 -0.55
CA GLU A 166 -16.22 -26.47 0.71
C GLU A 166 -16.57 -25.22 1.52
N VAL A 167 -16.58 -24.05 0.87
CA VAL A 167 -16.98 -22.78 1.50
C VAL A 167 -18.41 -22.89 2.02
N ARG A 168 -19.33 -23.42 1.21
CA ARG A 168 -20.73 -23.53 1.61
C ARG A 168 -20.93 -24.47 2.80
N ASN A 169 -20.18 -25.57 2.85
CA ASN A 169 -20.19 -26.50 3.97
C ASN A 169 -19.64 -25.86 5.24
N GLU A 170 -18.57 -25.06 5.12
CA GLU A 170 -18.01 -24.31 6.24
C GLU A 170 -19.00 -23.28 6.79
N GLU A 171 -19.62 -22.47 5.93
CA GLU A 171 -20.65 -21.51 6.32
C GLU A 171 -21.81 -22.18 7.06
N THR A 172 -22.32 -23.29 6.51
CA THR A 172 -23.40 -24.06 7.14
C THR A 172 -23.00 -24.57 8.52
N ARG A 173 -21.74 -24.98 8.68
CA ARG A 173 -21.20 -25.42 9.96
C ARG A 173 -21.10 -24.26 10.95
N ILE A 174 -20.65 -23.09 10.51
CA ILE A 174 -20.56 -21.88 11.35
C ILE A 174 -21.95 -21.48 11.84
N ILE A 175 -22.95 -21.41 10.96
CA ILE A 175 -24.34 -21.08 11.33
C ILE A 175 -24.89 -22.11 12.34
N ARG A 176 -24.65 -23.40 12.11
CA ARG A 176 -25.08 -24.45 13.04
C ARG A 176 -24.46 -24.28 14.43
N ILE A 177 -23.18 -23.94 14.49
CA ILE A 177 -22.48 -23.69 15.76
C ILE A 177 -23.02 -22.42 16.43
N ALA A 178 -23.24 -21.35 15.68
CA ALA A 178 -23.81 -20.10 16.19
C ALA A 178 -25.20 -20.34 16.79
N ASN A 179 -26.07 -21.06 16.09
CA ASN A 179 -27.40 -21.42 16.59
C ASN A 179 -27.29 -22.29 17.85
N LYS A 180 -26.39 -23.29 17.86
CA LYS A 180 -26.16 -24.12 19.05
C LYS A 180 -25.71 -23.28 20.25
N ILE A 181 -24.81 -22.32 20.06
CA ILE A 181 -24.38 -21.42 21.13
C ILE A 181 -25.56 -20.58 21.61
N ASN A 182 -26.30 -19.98 20.69
CA ASN A 182 -27.47 -19.16 21.03
C ASN A 182 -28.52 -19.95 21.83
N ASP A 183 -28.83 -21.19 21.41
CA ASP A 183 -29.78 -22.06 22.09
C ASP A 183 -29.24 -22.56 23.44
N GLN A 184 -27.92 -22.72 23.60
CA GLN A 184 -27.30 -23.10 24.86
C GLN A 184 -27.17 -21.94 25.85
N VAL A 185 -27.21 -20.68 25.41
CA VAL A 185 -27.24 -19.48 26.27
C VAL A 185 -28.63 -19.30 26.92
N TYR A 186 -29.32 -20.41 27.22
CA TYR A 186 -30.57 -20.44 27.97
C TYR A 186 -30.46 -19.54 29.22
N TYR A 187 -31.37 -18.58 29.29
CA TYR A 187 -31.48 -17.46 30.24
C TYR A 187 -31.24 -17.74 31.73
N ASN A 188 -31.18 -18.99 32.17
CA ASN A 188 -30.98 -19.37 33.56
C ASN A 188 -29.59 -18.98 34.10
N ASP A 189 -28.54 -19.03 33.28
CA ASP A 189 -27.17 -18.64 33.71
C ASP A 189 -27.00 -17.12 33.75
N ILE A 190 -27.79 -16.37 32.98
CA ILE A 190 -27.78 -14.90 32.97
C ILE A 190 -28.19 -14.37 34.35
N TYR A 191 -29.19 -14.95 35.02
CA TYR A 191 -29.62 -14.47 36.34
C TYR A 191 -28.56 -14.65 37.44
N ASN A 192 -27.67 -15.64 37.31
CA ASN A 192 -26.57 -15.88 38.26
C ASN A 192 -25.30 -15.07 37.94
N LEU A 193 -25.10 -14.71 36.67
CA LEU A 193 -23.94 -13.95 36.17
C LEU A 193 -23.71 -12.61 36.89
N LYS A 194 -24.78 -11.92 37.31
CA LYS A 194 -24.66 -10.70 38.13
C LYS A 194 -23.98 -10.98 39.47
N SER A 195 -24.42 -12.03 40.16
CA SER A 195 -23.84 -12.47 41.45
C SER A 195 -22.39 -12.95 41.26
N ASP A 196 -22.12 -13.65 40.17
CA ASP A 196 -20.78 -14.16 39.86
C ASP A 196 -19.78 -13.03 39.57
N ILE A 197 -20.18 -11.99 38.82
CA ILE A 197 -19.34 -10.80 38.57
C ILE A 197 -19.03 -10.06 39.88
N GLU A 198 -20.01 -9.96 40.80
CA GLU A 198 -19.82 -9.32 42.11
C GLU A 198 -18.89 -10.12 43.03
N GLY A 199 -18.87 -11.45 42.90
CA GLY A 199 -18.00 -12.36 43.66
C GLY A 199 -16.55 -12.45 43.19
N LEU A 200 -16.18 -11.84 42.06
CA LEU A 200 -14.82 -11.92 41.53
C LEU A 200 -13.83 -11.09 42.39
N ALA A 201 -12.92 -11.77 43.08
CA ALA A 201 -11.93 -11.14 43.95
C ALA A 201 -10.65 -10.63 43.23
N ASN A 202 -10.36 -11.11 42.02
CA ASN A 202 -9.09 -10.91 41.32
C ASN A 202 -9.16 -9.95 40.11
N VAL A 203 -10.17 -9.09 40.06
CA VAL A 203 -10.37 -8.12 38.97
C VAL A 203 -10.51 -6.72 39.53
N SER A 204 -10.00 -5.72 38.80
CA SER A 204 -10.13 -4.32 39.18
C SER A 204 -11.58 -3.84 39.07
N GLU A 205 -11.91 -2.73 39.72
CA GLU A 205 -13.26 -2.18 39.64
C GLU A 205 -13.62 -1.70 38.22
N GLU A 206 -12.65 -1.23 37.44
CA GLU A 206 -12.86 -0.88 36.03
C GLU A 206 -13.20 -2.12 35.19
N GLN A 207 -12.55 -3.26 35.47
CA GLN A 207 -12.84 -4.52 34.79
C GLN A 207 -14.22 -5.05 35.17
N LYS A 208 -14.61 -4.96 36.44
CA LYS A 208 -15.96 -5.29 36.90
C LYS A 208 -17.02 -4.38 36.26
N GLN A 209 -16.72 -3.10 36.11
CA GLN A 209 -17.64 -2.15 35.47
C GLN A 209 -17.81 -2.45 33.98
N ALA A 210 -16.75 -2.82 33.26
CA ALA A 210 -16.82 -3.28 31.88
C ALA A 210 -17.66 -4.57 31.75
N LEU A 211 -17.47 -5.54 32.65
CA LEU A 211 -18.25 -6.79 32.70
C LEU A 211 -19.74 -6.51 32.95
N ARG A 212 -20.06 -5.61 33.89
CA ARG A 212 -21.45 -5.16 34.14
C ARG A 212 -22.06 -4.52 32.90
N HIS A 213 -21.32 -3.67 32.19
CA HIS A 213 -21.80 -3.04 30.97
C HIS A 213 -22.14 -4.07 29.88
N MET A 214 -21.26 -5.06 29.67
CA MET A 214 -21.51 -6.16 28.72
C MET A 214 -22.75 -6.98 29.10
N TYR A 215 -22.93 -7.28 30.39
CA TYR A 215 -24.11 -7.98 30.93
C TYR A 215 -25.43 -7.21 30.71
N TYR A 216 -25.47 -5.90 31.01
CA TYR A 216 -26.69 -5.11 30.81
C TYR A 216 -27.01 -4.88 29.32
N SER A 217 -25.99 -4.78 28.46
CA SER A 217 -26.19 -4.66 27.02
C SER A 217 -26.77 -5.93 26.39
N THR A 218 -26.48 -7.11 26.96
CA THR A 218 -27.01 -8.40 26.47
C THR A 218 -28.47 -8.62 26.89
N ILE A 219 -28.89 -8.11 28.04
CA ILE A 219 -30.30 -8.15 28.48
C ILE A 219 -31.18 -7.16 27.69
N ALA A 220 -30.64 -6.01 27.28
CA ALA A 220 -31.41 -4.98 26.57
C ALA A 220 -31.67 -5.28 25.08
N LEU A 221 -31.01 -6.31 24.52
CA LEU A 221 -31.11 -6.72 23.11
C LEU A 221 -31.96 -7.99 22.89
N GLY A 222 -32.42 -8.64 23.97
CA GLY A 222 -33.36 -9.76 23.91
C GLY A 222 -34.77 -9.31 24.29
#